data_AF-A0A2D9C9W3-F1
#
_entry.id   AF-A0A2D9C9W3-F1
#
_cell.length_a   1.000
_cell.length_b   1.000
_cell.length_c   1.000
_cell.angle_alpha   90.00
_cell.angle_beta   90.00
_cell.angle_gamma   90.00
#
_symmetry.space_group_name_H-M   'P 1'
#
loop_
_entity.id
_entity.type
_entity.pdbx_description
1 polymer ?
#
loop_
_entity_poly.entity_id
_entity_poly.type
_entity_poly.pdbx_seq_one_letter_code
_entity_poly.pdbx_strand_id
1 'polypeptide(L)'
;MSEGQATEGSGSAEASAPLGGLGSQAGITESNPTDNKPIDWRTSIASDDIRNSPTISGLQAASAQEAIDKLAGMTVNAQKMIGVEKIPKLKEDASPEDRLNYMREHFGVPAEKDAYDFGIGDDAPDDAKEVAELFKDMAFSNGLNSDQAKSVYEKLGEFFESKSTGAQEAQKAQIEQGLAQLRENLGDRFESHLKQANAAADRLGGEELAQFLTDNPAVSNNPAIINAFQKAASMMMEDAPAGLNSSYAAGKGGEASIQQFENSAEWKTLLSKMLSNDATPAEQSEYNRMLEQRNLLYENAFR
;
A
#
# COMPACT_ATOMS: atom_id res chain seq x y z
N MET A 1 -50.57 19.23 5.12
CA MET A 1 -51.92 19.83 5.25
C MET A 1 -51.73 21.29 4.91
N SER A 2 -52.29 21.92 3.88
CA SER A 2 -53.41 21.69 2.96
C SER A 2 -53.10 22.63 1.76
N GLU A 3 -52.99 22.15 0.52
CA GLU A 3 -54.08 22.03 -0.48
C GLU A 3 -54.81 23.34 -0.83
N GLY A 4 -55.07 23.50 -2.14
CA GLY A 4 -55.95 24.49 -2.79
C GLY A 4 -55.16 25.49 -3.66
N GLN A 5 -54.84 25.27 -4.95
CA GLN A 5 -55.70 25.07 -6.12
C GLN A 5 -56.85 26.08 -6.22
N ALA A 6 -56.74 27.04 -7.17
CA ALA A 6 -57.51 27.13 -8.43
C ALA A 6 -58.79 28.00 -8.23
N THR A 7 -59.30 28.85 -9.12
CA THR A 7 -59.53 28.75 -10.58
C THR A 7 -59.85 30.13 -11.19
N GLU A 8 -59.57 30.24 -12.49
CA GLU A 8 -60.32 30.86 -13.61
C GLU A 8 -61.28 32.07 -13.38
N GLY A 9 -61.13 33.07 -14.26
CA GLY A 9 -62.14 34.08 -14.56
C GLY A 9 -62.01 34.54 -16.02
N SER A 10 -63.01 34.17 -16.83
CA SER A 10 -63.15 34.46 -18.26
C SER A 10 -64.18 35.58 -18.50
N GLY A 11 -63.93 36.43 -19.50
CA GLY A 11 -64.96 36.93 -20.43
C GLY A 11 -65.67 38.28 -20.18
N SER A 12 -65.47 39.21 -21.14
CA SER A 12 -66.49 40.04 -21.84
C SER A 12 -67.19 41.17 -21.04
N ALA A 13 -67.63 42.32 -21.58
CA ALA A 13 -67.55 43.07 -22.85
C ALA A 13 -68.25 44.44 -22.59
N GLU A 14 -68.32 45.31 -23.62
CA GLU A 14 -69.13 46.55 -23.75
C GLU A 14 -68.51 47.84 -23.16
N ALA A 15 -67.97 48.78 -23.94
CA ALA A 15 -68.50 49.63 -25.03
C ALA A 15 -69.19 50.93 -24.53
N SER A 16 -68.58 52.07 -24.86
CA SER A 16 -69.25 53.37 -25.08
C SER A 16 -68.32 54.33 -25.83
N ALA A 17 -68.70 54.67 -27.07
CA ALA A 17 -68.19 55.77 -27.89
C ALA A 17 -69.10 57.02 -27.68
N PRO A 18 -69.09 58.12 -28.48
CA PRO A 18 -68.22 58.53 -29.60
C PRO A 18 -67.92 60.06 -29.63
N LEU A 19 -67.34 60.52 -30.76
CA LEU A 19 -67.37 61.84 -31.44
C LEU A 19 -65.93 62.27 -31.79
N GLY A 20 -65.50 62.44 -33.03
CA GLY A 20 -66.19 62.81 -34.27
C GLY A 20 -65.42 64.01 -34.86
N GLY A 21 -64.66 63.79 -35.93
CA GLY A 21 -63.86 64.83 -36.58
C GLY A 21 -63.35 64.39 -37.96
N LEU A 22 -64.02 64.90 -39.00
CA LEU A 22 -63.86 64.62 -40.43
C LEU A 22 -62.53 65.13 -41.01
N GLY A 23 -61.99 64.43 -42.03
CA GLY A 23 -60.92 64.97 -42.88
C GLY A 23 -60.25 63.98 -43.85
N SER A 24 -60.96 63.67 -44.95
CA SER A 24 -60.50 63.32 -46.31
C SER A 24 -59.33 62.35 -46.59
N GLN A 25 -59.72 61.33 -47.36
CA GLN A 25 -59.02 60.23 -48.02
C GLN A 25 -58.02 60.64 -49.13
N ALA A 26 -56.86 59.97 -49.18
CA ALA A 26 -56.18 59.62 -50.43
C ALA A 26 -55.14 58.49 -50.20
N GLY A 27 -55.30 57.37 -50.91
CA GLY A 27 -54.20 56.46 -51.26
C GLY A 27 -53.98 55.26 -50.34
N ILE A 28 -54.79 54.22 -50.53
CA ILE A 28 -54.47 52.85 -50.11
C ILE A 28 -53.53 52.25 -51.16
N THR A 29 -52.40 51.71 -50.76
CA THR A 29 -51.81 50.54 -51.42
C THR A 29 -51.59 49.47 -50.37
N GLU A 30 -52.64 48.69 -50.15
CA GLU A 30 -52.56 47.32 -49.67
C GLU A 30 -51.74 46.51 -50.69
N SER A 31 -50.55 46.06 -50.30
CA SER A 31 -49.85 45.00 -51.01
C SER A 31 -50.32 43.65 -50.45
N ASN A 32 -50.94 42.89 -51.33
CA ASN A 32 -51.45 41.52 -51.20
C ASN A 32 -50.44 40.55 -50.53
N PRO A 33 -50.86 39.64 -49.62
CA PRO A 33 -49.95 38.68 -48.97
C PRO A 33 -49.94 37.35 -49.74
N THR A 34 -49.26 37.29 -50.89
CA THR A 34 -49.08 36.01 -51.61
C THR A 34 -47.85 36.03 -52.51
N ASP A 35 -46.66 35.93 -51.90
CA ASP A 35 -45.53 35.15 -52.45
C ASP A 35 -44.50 34.91 -51.33
N ASN A 36 -44.82 34.07 -50.34
CA ASN A 36 -43.87 33.71 -49.27
C ASN A 36 -42.87 32.66 -49.78
N LYS A 37 -42.06 33.01 -50.78
CA LYS A 37 -40.76 32.36 -50.96
C LYS A 37 -39.89 32.77 -49.78
N PRO A 38 -39.23 31.83 -49.08
CA PRO A 38 -38.31 32.19 -48.01
C PRO A 38 -37.30 33.20 -48.57
N ILE A 39 -37.29 34.42 -48.03
CA ILE A 39 -36.28 35.41 -48.36
C ILE A 39 -34.95 34.79 -47.94
N ASP A 40 -34.04 34.60 -48.91
CA ASP A 40 -32.70 34.15 -48.60
C ASP A 40 -32.02 35.24 -47.76
N TRP A 41 -31.95 34.99 -46.46
CA TRP A 41 -31.43 35.94 -45.48
C TRP A 41 -30.00 36.41 -45.81
N ARG A 42 -29.24 35.62 -46.58
CA ARG A 42 -27.88 35.98 -47.02
C ARG A 42 -27.87 37.24 -47.87
N THR A 43 -28.93 37.53 -48.61
CA THR A 43 -29.06 38.75 -49.42
C THR A 43 -29.07 40.03 -48.57
N SER A 44 -29.39 39.92 -47.28
CA SER A 44 -29.36 41.05 -46.32
C SER A 44 -27.95 41.41 -45.85
N ILE A 45 -26.96 40.54 -46.07
CA ILE A 45 -25.55 40.83 -45.76
C ILE A 45 -25.03 41.75 -46.86
N ALA A 46 -24.67 42.99 -46.54
CA ALA A 46 -24.25 43.98 -47.55
C ALA A 46 -22.89 43.67 -48.20
N SER A 47 -21.98 43.03 -47.46
CA SER A 47 -20.63 42.70 -47.93
C SER A 47 -20.62 41.38 -48.71
N ASP A 48 -20.15 41.43 -49.96
CA ASP A 48 -20.10 40.27 -50.86
C ASP A 48 -19.09 39.21 -50.39
N ASP A 49 -17.98 39.63 -49.79
CA ASP A 49 -16.95 38.76 -49.23
C ASP A 49 -17.45 37.97 -48.01
N ILE A 50 -18.22 38.60 -47.12
CA ILE A 50 -18.84 37.92 -45.97
C ILE A 50 -19.99 37.02 -46.45
N ARG A 51 -20.84 37.52 -47.37
CA ARG A 51 -21.99 36.78 -47.90
C ARG A 51 -21.58 35.46 -48.56
N ASN A 52 -20.46 35.47 -49.28
CA ASN A 52 -19.93 34.31 -49.98
C ASN A 52 -18.86 33.55 -49.17
N SER A 53 -18.63 33.91 -47.91
CA SER A 53 -17.67 33.20 -47.07
C SER A 53 -18.13 31.75 -46.81
N PRO A 54 -17.20 30.79 -46.67
CA PRO A 54 -17.55 29.39 -46.37
C PRO A 54 -18.44 29.24 -45.13
N THR A 55 -18.23 30.10 -44.12
CA THR A 55 -19.03 30.13 -42.89
C THR A 55 -20.49 30.48 -43.16
N ILE A 56 -20.76 31.51 -43.96
CA ILE A 56 -22.13 31.96 -44.27
C ILE A 56 -22.81 31.03 -45.28
N SER A 57 -22.08 30.53 -46.27
CA SER A 57 -22.59 29.56 -47.24
C SER A 57 -22.94 28.22 -46.59
N GLY A 58 -22.13 27.75 -45.65
CA GLY A 58 -22.36 26.51 -44.89
C GLY A 58 -23.38 26.63 -43.76
N LEU A 59 -23.80 27.84 -43.39
CA LEU A 59 -24.74 28.05 -42.29
C LEU A 59 -26.15 27.63 -42.70
N GLN A 60 -26.65 26.56 -42.09
CA GLN A 60 -28.04 26.14 -42.20
C GLN A 60 -28.89 27.01 -41.28
N ALA A 61 -29.67 27.94 -41.83
CA ALA A 61 -30.62 28.76 -41.10
C ALA A 61 -31.83 29.05 -41.98
N ALA A 62 -33.04 28.94 -41.41
CA ALA A 62 -34.30 29.18 -42.12
C ALA A 62 -34.73 30.65 -42.12
N SER A 63 -34.11 31.49 -41.28
CA SER A 63 -34.39 32.93 -41.20
C SER A 63 -33.15 33.74 -40.83
N ALA A 64 -33.21 35.06 -41.05
CA ALA A 64 -32.16 35.99 -40.62
C ALA A 64 -31.94 35.97 -39.10
N GLN A 65 -33.01 35.86 -38.32
CA GLN A 65 -32.90 35.78 -36.86
C GLN A 65 -32.19 34.50 -36.41
N GLU A 66 -32.55 33.36 -36.99
CA GLU A 66 -31.87 32.09 -36.69
C GLU A 66 -30.40 32.11 -37.12
N ALA A 67 -30.07 32.78 -38.23
CA ALA A 67 -28.69 32.96 -38.65
C ALA A 67 -27.89 33.83 -37.67
N ILE A 68 -28.48 34.93 -37.19
CA ILE A 68 -27.89 35.80 -36.15
C ILE A 68 -27.64 35.01 -34.88
N ASP A 69 -28.62 34.25 -34.39
CA ASP A 69 -28.50 33.47 -33.16
C ASP A 69 -27.40 32.40 -33.28
N LYS A 70 -27.33 31.71 -34.43
CA LYS A 70 -26.28 30.73 -34.72
C LYS A 70 -24.90 31.37 -34.81
N LEU A 71 -24.76 32.50 -35.49
CA LEU A 71 -23.49 33.23 -35.60
C LEU A 71 -23.03 33.81 -34.25
N ALA A 72 -23.95 34.32 -33.44
CA ALA A 72 -23.67 34.76 -32.08
C ALA A 72 -23.18 33.58 -31.23
N GLY A 73 -23.85 32.44 -31.31
CA GLY A 73 -23.41 31.20 -30.66
C GLY A 73 -22.02 30.73 -31.13
N MET A 74 -21.75 30.76 -32.43
CA MET A 74 -20.43 30.45 -33.00
C MET A 74 -19.35 31.42 -32.50
N THR A 75 -19.66 32.71 -32.38
CA THR A 75 -18.73 33.74 -31.88
C THR A 75 -18.43 33.56 -30.40
N VAL A 76 -19.46 33.30 -29.58
CA VAL A 76 -19.29 32.98 -28.15
C VAL A 76 -18.45 31.72 -27.98
N ASN A 77 -18.70 30.68 -28.78
CA ASN A 77 -17.88 29.47 -28.76
C ASN A 77 -16.45 29.72 -29.24
N ALA A 78 -16.25 30.54 -30.28
CA ALA A 78 -14.91 30.93 -30.73
C ALA A 78 -14.16 31.73 -29.66
N GLN A 79 -14.82 32.65 -28.96
CA GLN A 79 -14.26 33.37 -27.82
C GLN A 79 -13.86 32.43 -26.67
N LYS A 80 -14.67 31.42 -26.36
CA LYS A 80 -14.32 30.38 -25.37
C LYS A 80 -13.09 29.55 -25.78
N MET A 81 -12.82 29.43 -27.08
CA MET A 81 -11.65 28.71 -27.61
C MET A 81 -10.42 29.59 -27.76
N ILE A 82 -10.55 30.92 -27.68
CA ILE A 82 -9.40 31.84 -27.69
C ILE A 82 -8.69 31.73 -26.34
N GLY A 83 -7.41 31.36 -26.36
CA GLY A 83 -6.60 31.15 -25.16
C GLY A 83 -6.61 29.71 -24.62
N VAL A 84 -7.41 28.81 -25.19
CA VAL A 84 -7.30 27.37 -24.93
C VAL A 84 -6.15 26.81 -25.77
N GLU A 85 -5.14 26.26 -25.09
CA GLU A 85 -4.06 25.55 -25.77
C GLU A 85 -4.63 24.33 -26.50
N LYS A 86 -4.45 24.30 -27.82
CA LYS A 86 -4.93 23.18 -28.64
C LYS A 86 -3.83 22.14 -28.71
N ILE A 87 -4.09 20.98 -28.12
CA ILE A 87 -3.20 19.83 -28.22
C ILE A 87 -3.39 19.19 -29.61
N PRO A 88 -2.37 19.17 -30.50
CA PRO A 88 -2.50 18.63 -31.85
C PRO A 88 -2.75 17.13 -31.83
N LYS A 89 -3.69 16.61 -32.63
CA LYS A 89 -3.89 15.16 -32.69
C LYS A 89 -2.66 14.48 -33.32
N LEU A 90 -2.10 13.50 -32.64
CA LEU A 90 -1.02 12.68 -33.18
C LEU A 90 -1.52 11.78 -34.32
N LYS A 91 -0.65 11.48 -35.29
CA LYS A 91 -0.97 10.53 -36.37
C LYS A 91 -1.16 9.12 -35.79
N GLU A 92 -2.05 8.33 -36.39
CA GLU A 92 -2.36 6.98 -35.92
C GLU A 92 -1.16 6.02 -35.99
N ASP A 93 -0.26 6.26 -36.94
CA ASP A 93 0.95 5.48 -37.21
C ASP A 93 2.22 6.12 -36.61
N ALA A 94 2.08 7.09 -35.71
CA ALA A 94 3.22 7.75 -35.09
C ALA A 94 4.19 6.75 -34.44
N SER A 95 5.48 7.04 -34.50
CA SER A 95 6.49 6.18 -33.88
C SER A 95 6.39 6.24 -32.35
N PRO A 96 6.97 5.27 -31.62
CA PRO A 96 7.08 5.35 -30.16
C PRO A 96 7.77 6.64 -29.68
N GLU A 97 8.79 7.11 -30.41
CA GLU A 97 9.52 8.32 -30.09
C GLU A 97 8.66 9.58 -30.30
N ASP A 98 7.91 9.65 -31.41
CA ASP A 98 6.99 10.76 -31.67
C ASP A 98 5.89 10.85 -30.61
N ARG A 99 5.36 9.69 -30.17
CA ARG A 99 4.40 9.63 -29.05
C ARG A 99 5.00 10.18 -27.77
N LEU A 100 6.23 9.79 -27.45
CA LEU A 100 6.88 10.20 -26.22
C LEU A 100 7.23 11.70 -26.22
N ASN A 101 7.67 12.23 -27.36
CA ASN A 101 7.94 13.67 -27.52
C ASN A 101 6.65 14.49 -27.42
N TYR A 102 5.57 14.03 -28.05
CA TYR A 102 4.25 14.62 -27.89
C TYR A 102 3.78 14.64 -26.43
N MET A 103 4.09 13.58 -25.66
CA MET A 103 3.78 13.54 -24.23
C MET A 103 4.61 14.53 -23.42
N ARG A 104 5.89 14.69 -23.73
CA ARG A 104 6.77 15.71 -23.14
C ARG A 104 6.30 17.13 -23.40
N GLU A 105 5.85 17.42 -24.61
CA GLU A 105 5.43 18.76 -25.00
C GLU A 105 4.09 19.17 -24.39
N HIS A 106 3.15 18.24 -24.23
CA HIS A 106 1.76 18.59 -23.92
C HIS A 106 1.20 18.05 -22.61
N PHE A 107 1.82 17.03 -22.00
CA PHE A 107 1.29 16.39 -20.80
C PHE A 107 2.15 16.57 -19.55
N GLY A 108 3.19 17.40 -19.63
CA GLY A 108 4.00 17.78 -18.47
C GLY A 108 4.95 16.67 -18.01
N VAL A 109 5.43 15.83 -18.94
CA VAL A 109 6.50 14.88 -18.64
C VAL A 109 7.78 15.67 -18.35
N PRO A 110 8.51 15.35 -17.27
CA PRO A 110 9.76 16.02 -16.96
C PRO A 110 10.80 15.94 -18.09
N ALA A 111 11.67 16.94 -18.16
CA ALA A 111 12.76 16.99 -19.14
C ALA A 111 13.80 15.88 -18.93
N GLU A 112 13.98 15.45 -17.68
CA GLU A 112 14.95 14.44 -17.27
C GLU A 112 14.30 13.50 -16.24
N LYS A 113 14.72 12.23 -16.21
CA LYS A 113 14.19 11.23 -15.27
C LYS A 113 14.42 11.62 -13.80
N ASP A 114 15.49 12.35 -13.49
CA ASP A 114 15.86 12.65 -12.10
C ASP A 114 14.93 13.70 -11.46
N ALA A 115 14.15 14.41 -12.28
CA ALA A 115 13.18 15.40 -11.83
C ALA A 115 11.91 14.80 -11.21
N TYR A 116 11.71 13.48 -11.26
CA TYR A 116 10.67 12.83 -10.46
C TYR A 116 11.07 12.80 -8.99
N ASP A 117 10.17 13.30 -8.14
CA ASP A 117 10.30 13.24 -6.69
C ASP A 117 9.18 12.38 -6.10
N PHE A 118 9.56 11.27 -5.49
CA PHE A 118 8.66 10.34 -4.81
C PHE A 118 8.70 10.49 -3.28
N GLY A 119 9.34 11.53 -2.75
CA GLY A 119 9.40 11.80 -1.32
C GLY A 119 10.25 10.80 -0.53
N ILE A 120 11.23 10.17 -1.18
CA ILE A 120 12.16 9.24 -0.52
C ILE A 120 13.26 10.06 0.13
N GLY A 121 13.32 10.03 1.46
CA GLY A 121 14.36 10.72 2.21
C GLY A 121 15.74 10.08 2.01
N ASP A 122 16.80 10.85 2.28
CA ASP A 122 18.18 10.39 2.19
C ASP A 122 18.49 9.21 3.13
N ASP A 123 17.73 9.07 4.21
CA ASP A 123 17.84 7.99 5.20
C ASP A 123 17.12 6.70 4.77
N ALA A 124 16.48 6.67 3.61
CA ALA A 124 15.79 5.48 3.13
C ALA A 124 16.78 4.32 2.84
N PRO A 125 16.35 3.05 3.03
CA PRO A 125 17.16 1.89 2.67
C PRO A 125 17.60 1.92 1.21
N ASP A 126 18.77 1.37 0.90
CA ASP A 126 19.33 1.37 -0.45
C ASP A 126 18.39 0.68 -1.45
N ASP A 127 17.77 -0.45 -1.07
CA ASP A 127 16.76 -1.13 -1.90
C ASP A 127 15.59 -0.22 -2.28
N ALA A 128 15.14 0.64 -1.36
CA ALA A 128 14.05 1.58 -1.64
C ALA A 128 14.47 2.67 -2.64
N LYS A 129 15.73 3.12 -2.56
CA LYS A 129 16.31 4.08 -3.52
C LYS A 129 16.50 3.43 -4.90
N GLU A 130 16.94 2.18 -4.96
CA GLU A 130 17.07 1.43 -6.22
C GLU A 130 15.71 1.22 -6.93
N VAL A 131 14.67 0.85 -6.17
CA VAL A 131 13.31 0.71 -6.70
C VAL A 131 12.78 2.04 -7.23
N ALA A 132 13.04 3.13 -6.52
CA ALA A 132 12.67 4.47 -6.95
C ALA A 132 13.36 4.83 -8.27
N GLU A 133 14.66 4.59 -8.37
CA GLU A 133 15.45 4.89 -9.57
C GLU A 133 14.97 4.09 -10.80
N LEU A 134 14.68 2.79 -10.60
CA LEU A 134 14.05 1.96 -11.64
C LEU A 134 12.69 2.53 -12.07
N PHE A 135 11.90 3.00 -11.10
CA PHE A 135 10.59 3.56 -11.38
C PHE A 135 10.67 4.93 -12.11
N LYS A 136 11.68 5.76 -11.80
CA LYS A 136 11.97 7.00 -12.55
C LYS A 136 12.27 6.71 -14.02
N ASP A 137 13.09 5.69 -14.30
CA ASP A 137 13.41 5.27 -15.67
C ASP A 137 12.18 4.77 -16.43
N MET A 138 11.35 3.96 -15.77
CA MET A 138 10.08 3.48 -16.33
C MET A 138 9.11 4.65 -16.61
N ALA A 139 8.92 5.55 -15.64
CA ALA A 139 8.05 6.70 -15.80
C ALA A 139 8.50 7.62 -16.95
N PHE A 140 9.81 7.88 -17.03
CA PHE A 140 10.39 8.72 -18.08
C PHE A 140 10.24 8.10 -19.48
N SER A 141 10.56 6.82 -19.62
CA SER A 141 10.48 6.10 -20.90
C SER A 141 9.05 5.91 -21.41
N ASN A 142 8.07 5.88 -20.49
CA ASN A 142 6.65 5.74 -20.81
C ASN A 142 5.88 7.06 -20.85
N GLY A 143 6.55 8.20 -20.60
CA GLY A 143 5.95 9.53 -20.73
C GLY A 143 4.92 9.84 -19.64
N LEU A 144 5.12 9.35 -18.42
CA LEU A 144 4.26 9.71 -17.29
C LEU A 144 4.65 11.12 -16.82
N ASN A 145 3.69 11.97 -16.50
CA ASN A 145 3.99 13.22 -15.80
C ASN A 145 4.25 12.96 -14.30
N SER A 146 4.76 13.97 -13.59
CA SER A 146 5.15 13.81 -12.19
C SER A 146 4.01 13.35 -11.28
N ASP A 147 2.80 13.89 -11.46
CA ASP A 147 1.64 13.52 -10.65
C ASP A 147 1.20 12.08 -10.90
N GLN A 148 1.19 11.66 -12.17
CA GLN A 148 0.88 10.28 -12.57
C GLN A 148 1.92 9.31 -12.03
N ALA A 149 3.20 9.61 -12.21
CA ALA A 149 4.29 8.78 -11.73
C ALA A 149 4.23 8.61 -10.21
N LYS A 150 4.07 9.72 -9.47
CA LYS A 150 3.94 9.71 -8.02
C LYS A 150 2.73 8.89 -7.55
N SER A 151 1.57 9.08 -8.16
CA SER A 151 0.37 8.32 -7.78
C SER A 151 0.51 6.81 -8.00
N VAL A 152 1.15 6.39 -9.10
CA VAL A 152 1.41 4.97 -9.35
C VAL A 152 2.44 4.41 -8.37
N TYR A 153 3.50 5.17 -8.08
CA TYR A 153 4.52 4.79 -7.12
C TYR A 153 3.94 4.59 -5.71
N GLU A 154 3.13 5.54 -5.22
CA GLU A 154 2.46 5.45 -3.92
C GLU A 154 1.53 4.23 -3.84
N LYS A 155 0.71 3.98 -4.89
CA LYS A 155 -0.19 2.81 -4.94
C LYS A 155 0.56 1.48 -4.95
N LEU A 156 1.71 1.42 -5.60
CA LEU A 156 2.57 0.23 -5.55
C LEU A 156 3.14 0.03 -4.15
N GLY A 157 3.56 1.11 -3.49
CA GLY A 157 3.97 1.10 -2.08
C GLY A 157 2.87 0.54 -1.18
N GLU A 158 1.66 1.10 -1.24
CA GLU A 158 0.48 0.62 -0.49
C GLU A 158 0.16 -0.86 -0.80
N PHE A 159 0.28 -1.27 -2.06
CA PHE A 159 0.06 -2.65 -2.47
C PHE A 159 1.09 -3.60 -1.85
N PHE A 160 2.38 -3.26 -1.88
CA PHE A 160 3.42 -4.09 -1.29
C PHE A 160 3.37 -4.07 0.24
N GLU A 161 3.03 -2.94 0.85
CA GLU A 161 2.82 -2.81 2.28
C GLU A 161 1.63 -3.66 2.75
N SER A 162 0.49 -3.61 2.04
CA SER A 162 -0.69 -4.44 2.34
C SER A 162 -0.44 -5.94 2.12
N LYS A 163 0.43 -6.30 1.16
CA LYS A 163 0.86 -7.69 0.97
C LYS A 163 1.84 -8.15 2.03
N SER A 164 2.74 -7.29 2.47
CA SER A 164 3.70 -7.56 3.54
C SER A 164 2.97 -7.76 4.87
N THR A 165 2.07 -6.84 5.24
CA THR A 165 1.22 -6.97 6.43
C THR A 165 0.31 -8.19 6.35
N GLY A 166 -0.35 -8.45 5.22
CA GLY A 166 -1.17 -9.66 5.06
C GLY A 166 -0.38 -10.97 5.16
N ALA A 167 0.86 -11.01 4.67
CA ALA A 167 1.74 -12.17 4.81
C ALA A 167 2.26 -12.35 6.25
N GLN A 168 2.60 -11.25 6.93
CA GLN A 168 3.01 -11.28 8.34
C GLN A 168 1.85 -11.67 9.26
N GLU A 169 0.65 -11.16 9.03
CA GLU A 169 -0.56 -11.54 9.76
C GLU A 169 -0.92 -13.01 9.53
N ALA A 170 -0.84 -13.49 8.29
CA ALA A 170 -1.05 -14.90 7.98
C ALA A 170 0.00 -15.80 8.64
N GLN A 171 1.28 -15.40 8.62
CA GLN A 171 2.36 -16.11 9.30
C GLN A 171 2.15 -16.14 10.82
N LYS A 172 1.78 -15.01 11.43
CA LYS A 172 1.46 -14.91 12.85
C LYS A 172 0.28 -15.81 13.21
N ALA A 173 -0.80 -15.77 12.44
CA ALA A 173 -1.97 -16.63 12.64
C ALA A 173 -1.62 -18.12 12.53
N GLN A 174 -0.76 -18.50 11.57
CA GLN A 174 -0.26 -19.88 11.44
C GLN A 174 0.58 -20.31 12.65
N ILE A 175 1.45 -19.44 13.14
CA ILE A 175 2.27 -19.71 14.34
C ILE A 175 1.39 -19.88 15.58
N GLU A 176 0.44 -18.96 15.80
CA GLU A 176 -0.49 -19.02 16.92
C GLU A 176 -1.37 -20.28 16.88
N GLN A 177 -1.93 -20.60 15.71
CA GLN A 177 -2.72 -21.82 15.52
C GLN A 177 -1.90 -23.07 15.76
N GLY A 178 -0.68 -23.12 15.23
CA GLY A 178 0.21 -24.27 15.42
C GLY A 178 0.67 -24.42 16.87
N LEU A 179 0.90 -23.33 17.60
CA LEU A 179 1.23 -23.37 19.02
C LEU A 179 0.05 -23.84 19.87
N ALA A 180 -1.17 -23.37 19.56
CA ALA A 180 -2.39 -23.85 20.20
C ALA A 180 -2.58 -25.35 19.98
N GLN A 181 -2.38 -25.84 18.75
CA GLN A 181 -2.48 -27.25 18.42
C GLN A 181 -1.37 -28.09 19.09
N LEU A 182 -0.15 -27.55 19.20
CA LEU A 182 0.95 -28.18 19.94
C LEU A 182 0.61 -28.33 21.43
N ARG A 183 0.02 -27.28 22.02
CA ARG A 183 -0.47 -27.30 23.42
C ARG A 183 -1.59 -28.30 23.63
N GLU A 184 -2.54 -28.39 22.69
CA GLU A 184 -3.62 -29.38 22.71
C GLU A 184 -3.07 -30.81 22.64
N ASN A 185 -2.15 -31.08 21.71
CA ASN A 185 -1.57 -32.40 21.50
C ASN A 185 -0.72 -32.89 22.69
N LEU A 186 0.02 -31.98 23.33
CA LEU A 186 0.93 -32.32 24.43
C LEU A 186 0.28 -32.28 25.81
N GLY A 187 -0.81 -31.50 25.97
CA GLY A 187 -1.51 -31.32 27.24
C GLY A 187 -0.54 -30.92 28.36
N ASP A 188 -0.56 -31.68 29.46
CA ASP A 188 0.28 -31.45 30.64
C ASP A 188 1.79 -31.50 30.35
N ARG A 189 2.20 -32.13 29.24
CA ARG A 189 3.62 -32.24 28.87
C ARG A 189 4.14 -31.01 28.14
N PHE A 190 3.27 -30.09 27.73
CA PHE A 190 3.65 -28.92 26.93
C PHE A 190 4.76 -28.08 27.60
N GLU A 191 4.62 -27.78 28.89
CA GLU A 191 5.61 -26.96 29.62
C GLU A 191 6.96 -27.67 29.75
N SER A 192 6.96 -29.00 29.93
CA SER A 192 8.19 -29.81 29.94
C SER A 192 8.84 -29.85 28.55
N HIS A 193 8.03 -29.97 27.50
CA HIS A 193 8.45 -30.00 26.10
C HIS A 193 9.14 -28.69 25.70
N LEU A 194 8.56 -27.53 26.07
CA LEU A 194 9.18 -26.21 25.86
C LEU A 194 10.49 -26.04 26.63
N LYS A 195 10.53 -26.46 27.90
CA LYS A 195 11.76 -26.38 28.71
C LYS A 195 12.90 -27.19 28.09
N GLN A 196 12.60 -28.39 27.59
CA GLN A 196 13.58 -29.23 26.90
C GLN A 196 14.06 -28.59 25.60
N ALA A 197 13.14 -28.04 24.80
CA ALA A 197 13.48 -27.32 23.57
C ALA A 197 14.41 -26.13 23.85
N ASN A 198 14.08 -25.28 24.84
CA ASN A 198 14.90 -24.13 25.19
C ASN A 198 16.29 -24.55 25.68
N ALA A 199 16.37 -25.57 26.54
CA ALA A 199 17.66 -26.08 27.02
C ALA A 199 18.54 -26.64 25.89
N ALA A 200 17.94 -27.21 24.84
CA ALA A 200 18.67 -27.65 23.65
C ALA A 200 19.10 -26.48 22.77
N ALA A 201 18.25 -25.46 22.58
CA ALA A 201 18.62 -24.25 21.83
C ALA A 201 19.81 -23.53 22.48
N ASP A 202 19.77 -23.35 23.80
CA ASP A 202 20.85 -22.71 24.57
C ASP A 202 22.18 -23.49 24.43
N ARG A 203 22.12 -24.82 24.49
CA ARG A 203 23.32 -25.67 24.38
C ARG A 203 23.89 -25.78 22.97
N LEU A 204 23.04 -25.75 21.95
CA LEU A 204 23.46 -25.95 20.57
C LEU A 204 23.92 -24.65 19.90
N GLY A 205 23.35 -23.51 20.29
CA GLY A 205 23.64 -22.23 19.65
C GLY A 205 24.17 -21.14 20.57
N GLY A 206 24.30 -21.38 21.87
CA GLY A 206 24.87 -20.42 22.82
C GLY A 206 24.07 -19.11 22.92
N GLU A 207 24.74 -18.09 23.47
CA GLU A 207 24.13 -16.78 23.76
C GLU A 207 23.67 -16.05 22.49
N GLU A 208 24.37 -16.22 21.36
CA GLU A 208 24.01 -15.59 20.08
C GLU A 208 22.68 -16.13 19.52
N LEU A 209 22.47 -17.45 19.56
CA LEU A 209 21.19 -18.04 19.15
C LEU A 209 20.07 -17.69 20.12
N ALA A 210 20.35 -17.67 21.43
CA ALA A 210 19.36 -17.31 22.44
C ALA A 210 18.87 -15.86 22.28
N GLN A 211 19.80 -14.94 22.00
CA GLN A 211 19.47 -13.54 21.69
C GLN A 211 18.66 -13.45 20.40
N PHE A 212 19.08 -14.14 19.33
CA PHE A 212 18.35 -14.19 18.07
C PHE A 212 16.90 -14.69 18.22
N LEU A 213 16.69 -15.76 18.99
CA LEU A 213 15.36 -16.32 19.23
C LEU A 213 14.47 -15.39 20.09
N THR A 214 15.07 -14.64 21.00
CA THR A 214 14.38 -13.64 21.82
C THR A 214 13.93 -12.45 20.97
N ASP A 215 14.80 -11.97 20.08
CA ASP A 215 14.53 -10.84 19.20
C ASP A 215 13.60 -11.21 18.03
N ASN A 216 13.43 -12.51 17.75
CA ASN A 216 12.58 -13.01 16.67
C ASN A 216 11.46 -13.95 17.15
N PRO A 217 10.37 -13.41 17.76
CA PRO A 217 9.22 -14.19 18.23
C PRO A 217 8.56 -15.08 17.18
N ALA A 218 8.60 -14.71 15.90
CA ALA A 218 8.05 -15.51 14.81
C ALA A 218 8.84 -16.81 14.56
N VAL A 219 10.12 -16.81 14.92
CA VAL A 219 11.01 -17.97 14.80
C VAL A 219 10.93 -18.82 16.06
N SER A 220 11.04 -18.19 17.24
CA SER A 220 11.03 -18.91 18.52
C SER A 220 9.70 -19.57 18.84
N ASN A 221 8.56 -18.97 18.46
CA ASN A 221 7.25 -19.56 18.69
C ASN A 221 6.81 -20.55 17.60
N ASN A 222 7.63 -20.77 16.56
CA ASN A 222 7.26 -21.67 15.48
C ASN A 222 7.25 -23.14 15.99
N PRO A 223 6.11 -23.86 15.88
CA PRO A 223 6.00 -25.23 16.39
C PRO A 223 6.99 -26.21 15.76
N ALA A 224 7.37 -26.03 14.49
CA ALA A 224 8.35 -26.91 13.84
C ALA A 224 9.75 -26.73 14.46
N ILE A 225 10.10 -25.49 14.81
CA ILE A 225 11.36 -25.14 15.46
C ILE A 225 11.38 -25.66 16.90
N ILE A 226 10.30 -25.45 17.65
CA ILE A 226 10.14 -25.98 19.02
C ILE A 226 10.29 -27.51 19.02
N ASN A 227 9.62 -28.21 18.10
CA ASN A 227 9.73 -29.67 17.98
C ASN A 227 11.13 -30.12 17.54
N ALA A 228 11.80 -29.37 16.66
CA ALA A 228 13.16 -29.69 16.24
C ALA A 228 14.14 -29.62 17.41
N PHE A 229 14.09 -28.54 18.21
CA PHE A 229 14.92 -28.42 19.40
C PHE A 229 14.55 -29.43 20.48
N GLN A 230 13.27 -29.75 20.65
CA GLN A 230 12.89 -30.80 21.60
C GLN A 230 13.39 -32.18 21.15
N LYS A 231 13.32 -32.50 19.86
CA LYS A 231 13.89 -33.75 19.34
C LYS A 231 15.40 -33.80 19.54
N ALA A 232 16.09 -32.68 19.33
CA ALA A 232 17.51 -32.56 19.65
C ALA A 232 17.76 -32.80 21.15
N ALA A 233 16.94 -32.22 22.03
CA ALA A 233 16.99 -32.46 23.47
C ALA A 233 16.82 -33.95 23.80
N SER A 234 15.86 -34.64 23.19
CA SER A 234 15.64 -36.08 23.40
C SER A 234 16.85 -36.91 22.95
N MET A 235 17.42 -36.62 21.78
CA MET A 235 18.63 -37.34 21.31
C MET A 235 19.83 -37.09 22.23
N MET A 236 19.98 -35.86 22.74
CA MET A 236 21.04 -35.52 23.72
C MET A 236 20.81 -36.17 25.09
N MET A 237 19.56 -36.45 25.47
CA MET A 237 19.23 -37.20 26.69
C MET A 237 19.46 -38.70 26.51
N GLU A 238 19.17 -39.26 25.34
CA GLU A 238 19.38 -40.69 25.04
C GLU A 238 20.86 -41.08 25.05
N ASP A 239 21.75 -40.17 24.62
CA ASP A 239 23.20 -40.37 24.64
C ASP A 239 23.88 -39.89 25.95
N ALA A 240 23.13 -39.32 26.89
CA ALA A 240 23.71 -38.81 28.14
C ALA A 240 23.93 -39.94 29.17
N PRO A 241 25.14 -40.05 29.78
CA PRO A 241 25.35 -40.99 30.88
C PRO A 241 24.41 -40.66 32.04
N ALA A 242 23.89 -41.69 32.72
CA ALA A 242 22.75 -41.64 33.64
C ALA A 242 22.79 -40.58 34.79
N GLY A 243 23.93 -39.92 35.01
CA GLY A 243 24.10 -38.81 35.95
C GLY A 243 23.75 -37.40 35.41
N LEU A 244 23.60 -37.22 34.08
CA LEU A 244 23.28 -35.91 33.50
C LEU A 244 21.78 -35.56 33.51
N ASN A 245 20.91 -36.55 33.73
CA ASN A 245 19.45 -36.40 33.71
C ASN A 245 18.90 -35.37 34.72
N SER A 246 19.64 -35.08 35.79
CA SER A 246 19.23 -34.08 36.78
C SER A 246 19.47 -32.64 36.31
N SER A 247 20.46 -32.39 35.45
CA SER A 247 20.78 -31.05 34.93
C SER A 247 19.76 -30.52 33.92
N TYR A 248 19.02 -31.41 33.25
CA TYR A 248 18.01 -31.05 32.26
C TYR A 248 16.69 -30.56 32.89
N ALA A 249 16.43 -30.87 34.16
CA ALA A 249 15.20 -30.49 34.86
C ALA A 249 15.25 -29.08 35.48
N ALA A 250 16.45 -28.50 35.61
CA ALA A 250 16.66 -27.21 36.25
C ALA A 250 17.36 -26.26 35.27
N GLY A 251 16.59 -25.65 34.38
CA GLY A 251 17.09 -24.56 33.54
C GLY A 251 17.59 -23.42 34.43
N LYS A 252 18.92 -23.27 34.53
CA LYS A 252 19.71 -22.04 34.71
C LYS A 252 21.19 -22.37 34.43
N GLY A 253 21.86 -21.46 33.71
CA GLY A 253 23.21 -21.60 33.14
C GLY A 253 24.32 -22.09 34.08
N GLY A 254 25.37 -22.63 33.47
CA GLY A 254 26.41 -23.46 34.08
C GLY A 254 27.06 -22.94 35.36
N GLU A 255 27.10 -21.62 35.59
CA GLU A 255 27.61 -21.04 36.83
C GLU A 255 26.77 -21.40 38.07
N ALA A 256 25.44 -21.45 37.95
CA ALA A 256 24.55 -21.82 39.05
C ALA A 256 24.71 -23.31 39.42
N SER A 257 24.97 -24.17 38.44
CA SER A 257 25.23 -25.60 38.65
C SER A 257 26.59 -25.86 39.31
N ILE A 258 27.62 -25.08 38.96
CA ILE A 258 28.93 -25.12 39.65
C ILE A 258 28.75 -24.72 41.12
N GLN A 259 28.08 -23.61 41.39
CA GLN A 259 27.84 -23.15 42.76
C GLN A 259 27.00 -24.13 43.58
N GLN A 260 26.00 -24.78 42.97
CA GLN A 260 25.21 -25.81 43.65
C GLN A 260 26.04 -27.06 43.97
N PHE A 261 26.86 -27.51 43.03
CA PHE A 261 27.76 -28.64 43.23
C PHE A 261 28.75 -28.34 44.37
N GLU A 262 29.42 -27.19 44.31
CA GLU A 262 30.39 -26.77 45.33
C GLU A 262 29.75 -26.54 46.69
N ASN A 263 28.47 -26.14 46.72
CA ASN A 263 27.73 -25.96 47.96
C ASN A 263 27.10 -27.22 48.53
N SER A 264 27.10 -28.33 47.79
CA SER A 264 26.50 -29.59 48.24
C SER A 264 27.18 -30.11 49.51
N ALA A 265 26.36 -30.66 50.43
CA ALA A 265 26.85 -31.22 51.69
C ALA A 265 27.78 -32.42 51.45
N GLU A 266 27.50 -33.21 50.42
CA GLU A 266 28.29 -34.38 50.02
C GLU A 266 29.69 -33.97 49.55
N TRP A 267 29.80 -33.00 48.63
CA TRP A 267 31.08 -32.48 48.17
C TRP A 267 31.91 -31.91 49.33
N LYS A 268 31.30 -31.08 50.18
CA LYS A 268 31.97 -30.48 51.34
C LYS A 268 32.46 -31.53 52.33
N THR A 269 31.66 -32.57 52.58
CA THR A 269 32.01 -33.66 53.50
C THR A 269 33.17 -34.49 52.96
N LEU A 270 33.09 -34.91 51.69
CA LEU A 270 34.15 -35.69 51.06
C LEU A 270 35.44 -34.88 50.92
N LEU A 271 35.36 -33.62 50.46
CA LEU A 271 36.52 -32.73 50.37
C LEU A 271 37.19 -32.56 51.74
N SER A 272 36.42 -32.36 52.81
CA SER A 272 36.97 -32.26 54.17
C SER A 272 37.71 -33.53 54.59
N LYS A 273 37.14 -34.72 54.32
CA LYS A 273 37.76 -36.01 54.65
C LYS A 273 39.02 -36.29 53.83
N MET A 274 39.04 -35.85 52.57
CA MET A 274 40.22 -35.95 51.72
C MET A 274 41.34 -35.03 52.22
N LEU A 275 41.01 -33.80 52.61
CA LEU A 275 41.97 -32.84 53.16
C LEU A 275 42.52 -33.26 54.53
N SER A 276 41.71 -33.95 55.35
CA SER A 276 42.17 -34.52 56.63
C SER A 276 42.83 -35.89 56.50
N ASN A 277 42.89 -36.46 55.29
CA ASN A 277 43.40 -37.81 55.00
C ASN A 277 42.68 -38.93 55.77
N ASP A 278 41.41 -38.71 56.11
CA ASP A 278 40.55 -39.69 56.83
C ASP A 278 39.60 -40.45 55.88
N ALA A 279 39.69 -40.18 54.57
CA ALA A 279 38.81 -40.81 53.58
C ALA A 279 39.16 -42.28 53.34
N THR A 280 38.15 -43.16 53.45
CA THR A 280 38.27 -44.57 53.07
C THR A 280 38.48 -44.74 51.56
N PRO A 281 38.98 -45.89 51.07
CA PRO A 281 39.13 -46.13 49.63
C PRO A 281 37.83 -45.96 48.81
N ALA A 282 36.69 -46.28 49.40
CA ALA A 282 35.38 -46.07 48.78
C ALA A 282 35.04 -44.57 48.67
N GLU A 283 35.32 -43.79 49.71
CA GLU A 283 35.11 -42.34 49.69
C GLU A 283 36.10 -41.62 48.77
N GLN A 284 37.32 -42.13 48.61
CA GLN A 284 38.29 -41.63 47.63
C GLN A 284 37.80 -41.85 46.19
N SER A 285 37.24 -43.03 45.89
CA SER A 285 36.61 -43.32 44.60
C SER A 285 35.47 -42.34 44.32
N GLU A 286 34.60 -42.11 45.31
CA GLU A 286 33.45 -41.22 45.16
C GLU A 286 33.86 -39.75 45.08
N TYR A 287 34.91 -39.34 45.80
CA TYR A 287 35.51 -38.02 45.62
C TYR A 287 36.04 -37.81 44.20
N ASN A 288 36.76 -38.78 43.65
CA ASN A 288 37.29 -38.69 42.28
C ASN A 288 36.17 -38.61 41.25
N ARG A 289 35.11 -39.41 41.43
CA ARG A 289 33.91 -39.35 40.59
C ARG A 289 33.23 -37.99 40.65
N MET A 290 33.10 -37.41 41.85
CA MET A 290 32.54 -36.07 42.04
C MET A 290 33.46 -35.00 41.44
N LEU A 291 34.77 -35.15 41.54
CA LEU A 291 35.75 -34.24 40.93
C LEU A 291 35.62 -34.21 39.40
N GLU A 292 35.42 -35.37 38.77
CA GLU A 292 35.14 -35.46 37.34
C GLU A 292 33.82 -34.75 36.97
N GLN A 293 32.76 -34.97 37.74
CA GLN A 293 31.49 -34.25 37.54
C GLN A 293 31.67 -32.74 37.64
N ARG A 294 32.45 -32.27 38.62
CA ARG A 294 32.78 -30.85 38.77
C ARG A 294 33.53 -30.32 37.56
N ASN A 295 34.56 -31.03 37.09
CA ASN A 295 35.36 -30.58 35.95
C ASN A 295 34.51 -30.53 34.67
N LEU A 296 33.59 -31.47 34.47
CA LEU A 296 32.61 -31.42 33.38
C LEU A 296 31.69 -30.19 33.48
N LEU A 297 31.27 -29.80 34.69
CA LEU A 297 30.49 -28.57 34.88
C LEU A 297 31.32 -27.32 34.51
N TYR A 298 32.60 -27.27 34.86
CA TYR A 298 33.50 -26.19 34.47
C TYR A 298 33.73 -26.14 32.95
N GLU A 299 34.01 -27.28 32.31
CA GLU A 299 34.21 -27.33 30.86
C GLU A 299 32.98 -26.89 30.08
N ASN A 300 31.78 -27.16 30.59
CA ASN A 300 30.53 -26.77 29.96
C ASN A 300 30.10 -25.32 30.28
N ALA A 301 30.67 -24.69 31.31
CA ALA A 301 30.32 -23.32 31.70
C ALA A 301 31.21 -22.25 31.05
N PHE A 302 32.41 -22.61 30.60
CA PHE A 302 33.42 -21.68 30.06
C PHE A 302 33.82 -21.98 28.60
N ARG A 303 32.95 -22.64 27.84
CA ARG A 303 33.03 -22.80 26.38
C ARG A 303 31.89 -22.06 25.72
#